data_AF-A0A924FYE3-F1
#
_entry.id   AF-A0A924FYE3-F1
#
_cell.length_a   1.000
_cell.length_b   1.000
_cell.length_c   1.000
_cell.angle_alpha   90.00
_cell.angle_beta   90.00
_cell.angle_gamma   90.00
#
_symmetry.space_group_name_H-M   'P 1'
#
loop_
_entity.id
_entity.type
_entity.pdbx_description
1 polymer ?
#
loop_
_entity_poly.entity_id
_entity_poly.type
_entity_poly.pdbx_seq_one_letter_code
_entity_poly.pdbx_strand_id
1 'polypeptide(L)'
;MVGSSSDPRNEVCRDPPFESASCASFQPLFSLFQLFQRLVSPTDAEIDGGGADMENRRKEFARLLVWHLERGTNPRGKPDLPVEKRGPWSDRQFAEAIIGTGTDGGSTIRRSVSHWRKGRSLPEKNLPTIQRIFFGMPPDPAYDRLRQDFQDAYLRARDEGKGRGVYHDMDTRLQFGLPIPTLGDLNKVYDFDLDAYGAVGSIGRDLFKEWWLAYPEGFLCAYDGAEPVAVTGLFPVTGQWAGAFVRREVSEHDLRTPVIAASAGHCWYFSGISSSTSLQGLHSVLPCIIGFTLLRWLENDYDLPKDQRLQVVAEAASPEGKHLLHKYFGFQLASPAISEDQAARYRKQITMREIESVVLKTPFLMRCRELARRLGK
;
A
#
# COMPACT_ATOMS: atom_id res chain seq x y z
N MET A 1 74.69 18.06 -10.50
CA MET A 1 73.68 18.23 -11.56
C MET A 1 73.07 16.87 -11.81
N VAL A 2 71.84 16.68 -11.35
CA VAL A 2 71.08 15.42 -11.42
C VAL A 2 70.09 15.57 -12.57
N GLY A 3 70.02 14.58 -13.45
CA GLY A 3 69.07 14.56 -14.54
C GLY A 3 68.86 13.17 -15.12
N SER A 4 67.62 12.92 -15.53
CA SER A 4 67.09 11.82 -16.35
C SER A 4 66.78 10.51 -15.61
N SER A 5 65.55 10.27 -15.11
CA SER A 5 64.25 10.10 -15.79
C SER A 5 64.05 8.70 -16.36
N SER A 6 63.25 7.90 -15.65
CA SER A 6 62.75 6.57 -16.04
C SER A 6 61.24 6.66 -16.31
N ASP A 7 60.83 6.34 -17.54
CA ASP A 7 59.43 6.15 -17.97
C ASP A 7 59.27 4.67 -18.41
N PRO A 8 58.39 3.87 -17.80
CA PRO A 8 57.99 2.58 -18.35
C PRO A 8 56.53 2.65 -18.85
N ARG A 9 56.35 2.50 -20.17
CA ARG A 9 55.06 2.27 -20.81
C ARG A 9 54.93 0.84 -21.33
N ASN A 10 53.67 0.41 -21.34
CA ASN A 10 53.03 -0.63 -22.15
C ASN A 10 52.92 -2.03 -21.54
N GLU A 11 51.92 -2.20 -20.67
CA GLU A 11 51.12 -3.42 -20.64
C GLU A 11 49.77 -3.17 -21.31
N VAL A 12 49.49 -3.97 -22.35
CA VAL A 12 48.26 -3.96 -23.14
C VAL A 12 47.32 -5.02 -22.56
N CYS A 13 46.30 -4.59 -21.82
CA CYS A 13 45.16 -5.45 -21.48
C CYS A 13 44.21 -5.54 -22.67
N ARG A 14 43.91 -6.77 -23.11
CA ARG A 14 42.88 -7.09 -24.11
C ARG A 14 41.61 -7.51 -23.37
N ASP A 15 40.51 -6.82 -23.63
CA ASP A 15 39.17 -7.21 -23.17
C ASP A 15 38.56 -8.31 -24.06
N PRO A 16 37.74 -9.23 -23.50
CA PRO A 16 36.95 -10.17 -24.28
C PRO A 16 35.62 -9.56 -24.76
N PRO A 17 35.01 -10.10 -25.84
CA PRO A 17 33.85 -9.49 -26.49
C PRO A 17 32.55 -9.76 -25.72
N PHE A 18 31.74 -8.71 -25.57
CA PHE A 18 30.38 -8.77 -25.05
C PHE A 18 29.41 -9.20 -26.17
N GLU A 19 28.81 -10.39 -26.03
CA GLU A 19 27.74 -10.86 -26.90
C GLU A 19 26.43 -10.11 -26.65
N SER A 20 25.85 -9.60 -27.71
CA SER A 20 24.58 -8.87 -27.75
C SER A 20 23.38 -9.83 -27.67
N ALA A 21 22.66 -9.84 -26.55
CA ALA A 21 21.34 -10.46 -26.49
C ALA A 21 20.26 -9.46 -26.94
N SER A 22 19.62 -9.79 -28.06
CA SER A 22 18.46 -9.14 -28.63
C SER A 22 17.28 -9.15 -27.64
N CYS A 23 16.83 -7.96 -27.22
CA CYS A 23 15.62 -7.80 -26.41
C CYS A 23 14.43 -7.53 -27.33
N ALA A 24 13.47 -8.45 -27.31
CA ALA A 24 12.25 -8.41 -28.11
C ALA A 24 11.38 -7.19 -27.75
N SER A 25 10.85 -6.60 -28.82
CA SER A 25 9.89 -5.49 -28.86
C SER A 25 8.59 -5.76 -28.10
N PHE A 26 8.09 -4.80 -27.32
CA PHE A 26 6.67 -4.72 -26.97
C PHE A 26 6.16 -3.28 -26.81
N GLN A 27 5.15 -2.95 -27.60
CA GLN A 27 4.19 -1.84 -27.45
C GLN A 27 2.84 -2.30 -28.05
N PRO A 28 1.68 -1.66 -27.78
CA PRO A 28 1.39 -0.59 -26.81
C PRO A 28 0.15 -0.79 -25.92
N LEU A 29 0.11 0.09 -24.92
CA LEU A 29 -1.00 0.57 -24.09
C LEU A 29 -2.33 0.75 -24.83
N PHE A 30 -3.41 0.14 -24.34
CA PHE A 30 -4.78 0.65 -24.46
C PHE A 30 -5.63 0.01 -23.34
N SER A 31 -6.54 0.76 -22.72
CA SER A 31 -7.58 0.30 -21.74
C SER A 31 -7.38 0.63 -20.25
N LEU A 32 -7.06 1.89 -19.91
CA LEU A 32 -7.13 2.42 -18.53
C LEU A 32 -8.24 3.46 -18.32
N PHE A 33 -8.93 3.88 -19.38
CA PHE A 33 -9.86 5.02 -19.34
C PHE A 33 -11.31 4.66 -18.97
N GLN A 34 -11.73 3.38 -19.10
CA GLN A 34 -13.13 2.99 -18.89
C GLN A 34 -13.45 2.51 -17.45
N LEU A 35 -12.46 2.37 -16.57
CA LEU A 35 -12.65 1.98 -15.16
C LEU A 35 -13.10 3.15 -14.26
N PHE A 36 -13.07 4.38 -14.76
CA PHE A 36 -13.17 5.60 -13.94
C PHE A 36 -14.61 6.10 -13.70
N GLN A 37 -15.61 5.69 -14.50
CA GLN A 37 -16.99 6.23 -14.40
C GLN A 37 -17.92 5.52 -13.38
N ARG A 38 -17.49 4.47 -12.66
CA ARG A 38 -18.43 3.68 -11.82
C ARG A 38 -18.05 3.54 -10.33
N LEU A 39 -17.01 4.22 -9.87
CA LEU A 39 -16.58 4.21 -8.46
C LEU A 39 -16.96 5.48 -7.68
N VAL A 40 -17.79 6.37 -8.26
CA VAL A 40 -18.28 7.58 -7.59
C VAL A 40 -19.80 7.59 -7.60
N SER A 41 -20.37 7.13 -6.48
CA SER A 41 -21.58 7.71 -5.87
C SER A 41 -21.56 7.32 -4.39
N PRO A 42 -21.19 8.22 -3.45
CA PRO A 42 -21.71 8.16 -2.09
C PRO A 42 -22.96 9.04 -2.03
N THR A 43 -24.13 8.42 -1.83
CA THR A 43 -25.24 9.13 -1.21
C THR A 43 -25.03 9.07 0.29
N ASP A 44 -24.95 10.24 0.92
CA ASP A 44 -24.98 10.44 2.35
C ASP A 44 -26.25 9.80 2.93
N ALA A 45 -26.11 8.72 3.70
CA ALA A 45 -27.18 8.22 4.58
C ALA A 45 -26.59 7.37 5.72
N GLU A 46 -26.68 7.98 6.91
CA GLU A 46 -27.04 7.36 8.20
C GLU A 46 -26.03 6.48 8.96
N ILE A 47 -25.57 7.07 10.06
CA ILE A 47 -24.96 6.45 11.24
C ILE A 47 -26.08 5.74 12.05
N ASP A 48 -26.69 4.72 11.43
CA ASP A 48 -27.34 3.58 12.11
C ASP A 48 -27.36 2.33 11.18
N GLY A 49 -26.65 2.41 10.03
CA GLY A 49 -26.74 1.49 8.90
C GLY A 49 -25.84 0.25 8.94
N GLY A 50 -25.54 -0.29 10.12
CA GLY A 50 -24.64 -1.44 10.24
C GLY A 50 -25.11 -2.67 9.45
N GLY A 51 -26.42 -2.91 9.37
CA GLY A 51 -27.00 -4.00 8.58
C GLY A 51 -26.98 -3.75 7.07
N ALA A 52 -27.29 -2.53 6.65
CA ALA A 52 -27.35 -2.14 5.24
C ALA A 52 -25.96 -2.14 4.58
N ASP A 53 -24.93 -1.65 5.30
CA ASP A 53 -23.55 -1.68 4.82
C ASP A 53 -23.04 -3.13 4.66
N MET A 54 -23.30 -4.00 5.63
CA MET A 54 -22.93 -5.41 5.51
C MET A 54 -23.59 -6.11 4.32
N GLU A 55 -24.89 -5.88 4.12
CA GLU A 55 -25.60 -6.43 2.96
C GLU A 55 -25.00 -5.90 1.65
N ASN A 56 -24.62 -4.63 1.59
CA ASN A 56 -23.94 -4.04 0.44
C ASN A 56 -22.57 -4.67 0.18
N ARG A 57 -21.74 -4.90 1.20
CA ARG A 57 -20.43 -5.57 1.07
C ARG A 57 -20.58 -7.02 0.59
N ARG A 58 -21.55 -7.77 1.12
CA ARG A 58 -21.86 -9.12 0.64
C ARG A 58 -22.35 -9.12 -0.80
N LYS A 59 -23.18 -8.15 -1.19
CA LYS A 59 -23.60 -7.94 -2.58
C LYS A 59 -22.41 -7.57 -3.49
N GLU A 60 -21.45 -6.81 -3.00
CA GLU A 60 -20.21 -6.48 -3.74
C GLU A 60 -19.39 -7.74 -4.03
N PHE A 61 -19.10 -8.56 -3.01
CA PHE A 61 -18.42 -9.84 -3.20
C PHE A 61 -19.21 -10.76 -4.16
N ALA A 62 -20.52 -10.84 -3.99
CA ALA A 62 -21.39 -11.65 -4.84
C ALA A 62 -21.34 -11.21 -6.31
N ARG A 63 -21.35 -9.91 -6.59
CA ARG A 63 -21.20 -9.37 -7.96
C ARG A 63 -19.85 -9.76 -8.56
N LEU A 64 -18.77 -9.67 -7.78
CA LEU A 64 -17.44 -10.04 -8.25
C LEU A 64 -17.34 -11.55 -8.53
N LEU A 65 -17.92 -12.39 -7.66
CA LEU A 65 -18.04 -13.83 -7.90
C LEU A 65 -18.83 -14.13 -9.18
N VAL A 66 -19.98 -13.47 -9.39
CA VAL A 66 -20.78 -13.63 -10.60
C VAL A 66 -19.99 -13.24 -11.84
N TRP A 67 -19.25 -12.12 -11.80
CA TRP A 67 -18.38 -11.69 -12.89
C TRP A 67 -17.34 -12.75 -13.26
N HIS A 68 -16.70 -13.38 -12.27
CA HIS A 68 -15.71 -14.44 -12.52
C HIS A 68 -16.34 -15.67 -13.19
N LEU A 69 -17.54 -16.05 -12.74
CA LEU A 69 -18.28 -17.17 -13.30
C LEU A 69 -18.72 -16.89 -14.73
N GLU A 70 -19.27 -15.71 -15.02
CA GLU A 70 -19.74 -15.33 -16.35
C GLU A 70 -18.60 -15.19 -17.36
N ARG A 71 -17.41 -14.77 -16.93
CA ARG A 71 -16.24 -14.66 -17.81
C ARG A 71 -15.42 -15.94 -17.97
N GLY A 72 -15.80 -17.01 -17.27
CA GLY A 72 -15.05 -18.26 -17.34
C GLY A 72 -13.64 -18.13 -16.77
N THR A 73 -13.46 -17.37 -15.68
CA THR A 73 -12.13 -17.22 -15.05
C THR A 73 -11.62 -18.61 -14.65
N ASN A 74 -10.51 -19.05 -15.23
CA ASN A 74 -9.94 -20.38 -15.05
C ASN A 74 -8.46 -20.33 -15.43
N PRO A 75 -7.54 -20.84 -14.59
CA PRO A 75 -6.08 -20.81 -14.84
C PRO A 75 -5.65 -21.67 -16.03
N ARG A 76 -6.50 -22.58 -16.51
CA ARG A 76 -6.24 -23.35 -17.74
C ARG A 76 -6.43 -22.51 -19.02
N GLY A 77 -7.04 -21.33 -18.93
CA GLY A 77 -7.10 -20.35 -20.01
C GLY A 77 -6.19 -19.17 -19.70
N LYS A 78 -5.56 -18.56 -20.71
CA LYS A 78 -4.87 -17.27 -20.51
C LYS A 78 -5.91 -16.18 -20.19
N PRO A 79 -5.61 -15.18 -19.33
CA PRO A 79 -6.50 -14.05 -19.06
C PRO A 79 -6.98 -13.31 -20.32
N ASP A 80 -6.15 -13.34 -21.36
CA ASP A 80 -6.33 -12.61 -22.62
C ASP A 80 -7.16 -13.39 -23.65
N LEU A 81 -7.51 -14.65 -23.37
CA LEU A 81 -8.36 -15.42 -24.29
C LEU A 81 -9.75 -14.77 -24.36
N PRO A 82 -10.34 -14.63 -25.56
CA PRO A 82 -11.72 -14.19 -25.71
C PRO A 82 -12.67 -15.01 -24.80
N VAL A 83 -13.66 -14.36 -24.18
CA VAL A 83 -14.58 -14.98 -23.21
C VAL A 83 -15.29 -16.20 -23.82
N GLU A 84 -15.55 -16.15 -25.12
CA GLU A 84 -16.17 -17.20 -25.92
C GLU A 84 -15.36 -18.50 -25.92
N LYS A 85 -14.03 -18.41 -25.78
CA LYS A 85 -13.14 -19.58 -25.73
C LYS A 85 -13.01 -20.19 -24.33
N ARG A 86 -13.31 -19.40 -23.28
CA ARG A 86 -13.25 -19.87 -21.88
C ARG A 86 -14.56 -20.51 -21.44
N GLY A 87 -15.68 -19.96 -21.92
CA GLY A 87 -17.03 -20.40 -21.59
C GLY A 87 -17.43 -20.02 -20.16
N PRO A 88 -18.67 -19.52 -19.93
CA PRO A 88 -19.13 -19.22 -18.59
C PRO A 88 -19.21 -20.50 -17.74
N TRP A 89 -18.93 -20.36 -16.44
CA TRP A 89 -19.18 -21.41 -15.47
C TRP A 89 -20.68 -21.53 -15.21
N SER A 90 -21.27 -22.69 -15.51
CA SER A 90 -22.57 -23.04 -14.94
C SER A 90 -22.43 -23.34 -13.43
N ASP A 91 -23.50 -23.11 -12.66
CA ASP A 91 -23.53 -23.45 -11.24
C ASP A 91 -23.18 -24.93 -10.98
N ARG A 92 -23.54 -25.81 -11.93
CA ARG A 92 -23.23 -27.24 -11.88
C ARG A 92 -21.73 -27.47 -12.06
N GLN A 93 -21.13 -26.97 -13.14
CA GLN A 93 -19.70 -27.14 -13.43
C GLN A 93 -18.83 -26.56 -12.31
N PHE A 94 -19.21 -25.38 -11.79
CA PHE A 94 -18.45 -24.75 -10.71
C PHE A 94 -18.57 -25.52 -9.40
N ALA A 95 -19.77 -26.02 -9.06
CA ALA A 95 -19.94 -26.88 -7.88
C ALA A 95 -19.16 -28.19 -7.99
N GLU A 96 -19.18 -28.83 -9.16
CA GLU A 96 -18.38 -30.03 -9.47
C GLU A 96 -16.87 -29.76 -9.34
N ALA A 97 -16.41 -28.59 -9.78
CA ALA A 97 -15.00 -28.18 -9.63
C ALA A 97 -14.59 -27.97 -8.16
N ILE A 98 -15.48 -27.47 -7.31
CA ILE A 98 -15.21 -27.29 -5.87
C ILE A 98 -15.13 -28.64 -5.14
N ILE A 99 -16.03 -29.55 -5.45
CA ILE A 99 -16.14 -30.85 -4.76
C ILE A 99 -15.05 -31.83 -5.25
N GLY A 100 -14.66 -31.72 -6.51
CA GLY A 100 -13.93 -32.78 -7.21
C GLY A 100 -14.89 -33.82 -7.81
N THR A 101 -14.41 -34.58 -8.79
CA THR A 101 -15.21 -35.61 -9.46
C THR A 101 -15.46 -36.79 -8.51
N GLY A 102 -16.72 -37.05 -8.12
CA GLY A 102 -17.12 -38.34 -7.55
C GLY A 102 -17.62 -38.39 -6.11
N THR A 103 -18.11 -37.30 -5.52
CA THR A 103 -18.80 -37.38 -4.21
C THR A 103 -20.23 -36.85 -4.25
N ASP A 104 -21.12 -37.44 -3.44
CA ASP A 104 -22.56 -37.15 -3.35
C ASP A 104 -22.89 -35.73 -2.83
N GLY A 105 -21.89 -34.89 -2.57
CA GLY A 105 -22.04 -33.52 -2.06
C GLY A 105 -22.54 -32.48 -3.09
N GLY A 106 -22.72 -32.87 -4.36
CA GLY A 106 -23.04 -31.99 -5.50
C GLY A 106 -24.21 -31.03 -5.26
N SER A 107 -25.30 -31.55 -4.69
CA SER A 107 -26.54 -30.77 -4.49
C SER A 107 -26.37 -29.66 -3.43
N THR A 108 -25.65 -29.93 -2.35
CA THR A 108 -25.41 -28.99 -1.24
C THR A 108 -24.50 -27.83 -1.65
N ILE A 109 -23.39 -28.12 -2.35
CA ILE A 109 -22.50 -27.07 -2.84
C ILE A 109 -23.18 -26.24 -3.92
N ARG A 110 -23.95 -26.86 -4.83
CA ARG A 110 -24.70 -26.10 -5.84
C ARG A 110 -25.68 -25.09 -5.20
N ARG A 111 -26.38 -25.49 -4.14
CA ARG A 111 -27.23 -24.57 -3.36
C ARG A 111 -26.40 -23.45 -2.71
N SER A 112 -25.24 -23.79 -2.16
CA SER A 112 -24.32 -22.82 -1.54
C SER A 112 -23.79 -21.80 -2.57
N VAL A 113 -23.37 -22.24 -3.76
CA VAL A 113 -22.98 -21.38 -4.88
C VAL A 113 -24.09 -20.40 -5.24
N SER A 114 -25.34 -20.87 -5.35
CA SER A 114 -26.48 -20.00 -5.60
C SER A 114 -26.67 -18.94 -4.50
N HIS A 115 -26.44 -19.31 -3.23
CA HIS A 115 -26.49 -18.37 -2.11
C HIS A 115 -25.34 -17.36 -2.14
N TRP A 116 -24.12 -17.77 -2.49
CA TRP A 116 -22.97 -16.88 -2.63
C TRP A 116 -23.18 -15.86 -3.76
N ARG A 117 -23.67 -16.30 -4.92
CA ARG A 117 -24.01 -15.42 -6.06
C ARG A 117 -25.07 -14.36 -5.73
N LYS A 118 -25.94 -14.66 -4.76
CA LYS A 118 -26.99 -13.75 -4.29
C LYS A 118 -26.56 -12.89 -3.10
N GLY A 119 -25.32 -13.04 -2.62
CA GLY A 119 -24.83 -12.34 -1.42
C GLY A 119 -25.53 -12.78 -0.12
N ARG A 120 -26.22 -13.94 -0.13
CA ARG A 120 -26.94 -14.45 1.05
C ARG A 120 -26.01 -15.13 2.07
N SER A 121 -24.86 -15.60 1.62
CA SER A 121 -23.82 -16.22 2.46
C SER A 121 -22.45 -16.06 1.79
N LEU A 122 -21.37 -16.38 2.51
CA LEU A 122 -20.00 -16.35 2.00
C LEU A 122 -19.40 -17.76 1.93
N PRO A 123 -18.43 -17.99 1.03
CA PRO A 123 -17.80 -19.30 0.86
C PRO A 123 -16.68 -19.54 1.89
N GLU A 124 -16.94 -19.42 3.19
CA GLU A 124 -15.87 -19.42 4.21
C GLU A 124 -14.90 -20.59 4.13
N LYS A 125 -15.42 -21.82 4.08
CA LYS A 125 -14.59 -23.04 4.02
C LYS A 125 -14.06 -23.33 2.61
N ASN A 126 -14.63 -22.70 1.60
CA ASN A 126 -14.36 -23.01 0.19
C ASN A 126 -13.54 -21.92 -0.51
N LEU A 127 -13.25 -20.78 0.14
CA LEU A 127 -12.53 -19.67 -0.49
C LEU A 127 -11.17 -20.09 -1.07
N PRO A 128 -10.30 -20.85 -0.36
CA PRO A 128 -9.02 -21.27 -0.94
C PRO A 128 -9.22 -22.15 -2.19
N THR A 129 -10.21 -23.04 -2.16
CA THR A 129 -10.55 -23.89 -3.32
C THR A 129 -11.07 -23.06 -4.49
N ILE A 130 -11.92 -22.06 -4.25
CA ILE A 130 -12.43 -21.14 -5.27
C ILE A 130 -11.27 -20.34 -5.89
N GLN A 131 -10.36 -19.81 -5.07
CA GLN A 131 -9.18 -19.09 -5.57
C GLN A 131 -8.30 -19.98 -6.44
N ARG A 132 -8.08 -21.24 -6.05
CA ARG A 132 -7.36 -22.20 -6.88
C ARG A 132 -8.06 -22.47 -8.20
N ILE A 133 -9.39 -22.60 -8.20
CA ILE A 133 -10.19 -22.85 -9.41
C ILE A 133 -10.14 -21.65 -10.37
N PHE A 134 -10.13 -20.42 -9.84
CA PHE A 134 -10.09 -19.22 -10.68
C PHE A 134 -8.68 -18.81 -11.11
N PHE A 135 -7.69 -18.98 -10.23
CA PHE A 135 -6.38 -18.32 -10.37
C PHE A 135 -5.19 -19.29 -10.38
N GLY A 136 -5.41 -20.60 -10.19
CA GLY A 136 -4.36 -21.62 -10.30
C GLY A 136 -3.71 -22.02 -8.97
N MET A 137 -2.92 -23.08 -9.04
CA MET A 137 -2.01 -23.51 -7.97
C MET A 137 -0.75 -24.13 -8.61
N PRO A 138 0.42 -23.48 -8.54
CA PRO A 138 0.64 -22.15 -7.94
C PRO A 138 -0.20 -21.05 -8.65
N PRO A 139 -0.52 -19.93 -7.98
CA PRO A 139 -1.25 -18.83 -8.61
C PRO A 139 -0.52 -18.35 -9.87
N ASP A 140 -1.26 -18.18 -10.96
CA ASP A 140 -0.73 -17.61 -12.19
C ASP A 140 -0.60 -16.08 -12.03
N PRO A 141 0.62 -15.50 -12.18
CA PRO A 141 0.86 -14.07 -12.00
C PRO A 141 -0.05 -13.18 -12.86
N ALA A 142 -0.52 -13.69 -14.00
CA ALA A 142 -1.42 -12.97 -14.88
C ALA A 142 -2.80 -12.70 -14.26
N TYR A 143 -3.13 -13.38 -13.15
CA TYR A 143 -4.35 -13.20 -12.37
C TYR A 143 -4.16 -12.50 -11.03
N ASP A 144 -2.95 -12.06 -10.65
CA ASP A 144 -2.68 -11.57 -9.29
C ASP A 144 -3.59 -10.43 -8.86
N ARG A 145 -3.84 -9.47 -9.76
CA ARG A 145 -4.75 -8.36 -9.48
C ARG A 145 -6.18 -8.83 -9.22
N LEU A 146 -6.70 -9.72 -10.06
CA LEU A 146 -8.05 -10.26 -9.93
C LEU A 146 -8.20 -11.10 -8.65
N ARG A 147 -7.14 -11.85 -8.31
CA ARG A 147 -7.06 -12.62 -7.07
C ARG A 147 -7.09 -11.72 -5.85
N GLN A 148 -6.33 -10.62 -5.87
CA GLN A 148 -6.30 -9.63 -4.79
C GLN A 148 -7.66 -8.94 -4.63
N ASP A 149 -8.25 -8.45 -5.73
CA ASP A 149 -9.58 -7.82 -5.73
C ASP A 149 -10.64 -8.77 -5.14
N PHE A 150 -10.59 -10.05 -5.52
CA PHE A 150 -11.48 -11.10 -5.00
C PHE A 150 -11.30 -11.37 -3.51
N GLN A 151 -10.04 -11.47 -3.05
CA GLN A 151 -9.70 -11.63 -1.64
C GLN A 151 -10.17 -10.44 -0.80
N ASP A 152 -9.91 -9.22 -1.27
CA ASP A 152 -10.26 -7.99 -0.55
C ASP A 152 -11.79 -7.84 -0.45
N ALA A 153 -12.52 -8.11 -1.53
CA ALA A 153 -13.98 -8.12 -1.51
C ALA A 153 -14.54 -9.17 -0.54
N TYR A 154 -13.94 -10.36 -0.50
CA TYR A 154 -14.31 -11.39 0.47
C TYR A 154 -14.05 -10.93 1.91
N LEU A 155 -12.88 -10.37 2.19
CA LEU A 155 -12.53 -9.89 3.53
C LEU A 155 -13.47 -8.78 3.99
N ARG A 156 -13.80 -7.81 3.10
CA ARG A 156 -14.81 -6.77 3.38
C ARG A 156 -16.18 -7.36 3.70
N ALA A 157 -16.59 -8.39 2.96
CA ALA A 157 -17.89 -9.03 3.16
C ALA A 157 -17.93 -9.94 4.39
N ARG A 158 -16.82 -10.63 4.70
CA ARG A 158 -16.64 -11.51 5.87
C ARG A 158 -16.48 -10.75 7.17
N ASP A 159 -16.23 -9.45 7.11
CA ASP A 159 -16.18 -8.62 8.30
C ASP A 159 -17.59 -8.40 8.88
N GLU A 160 -18.21 -9.51 9.30
CA GLU A 160 -19.58 -9.69 9.83
C GLU A 160 -19.78 -9.03 11.20
N GLY A 161 -19.00 -7.99 11.50
CA GLY A 161 -18.91 -7.46 12.84
C GLY A 161 -18.08 -8.32 13.80
N LYS A 162 -17.49 -9.45 13.37
CA LYS A 162 -16.44 -10.14 14.15
C LYS A 162 -15.13 -9.34 14.18
N GLY A 163 -14.86 -8.50 13.17
CA GLY A 163 -13.80 -7.49 13.24
C GLY A 163 -14.12 -6.34 14.18
N ARG A 164 -15.38 -6.14 14.65
CA ARG A 164 -15.61 -5.23 15.78
C ARG A 164 -14.96 -5.74 17.06
N GLY A 165 -14.61 -7.02 17.18
CA GLY A 165 -13.80 -7.53 18.29
C GLY A 165 -12.31 -7.27 18.06
N VAL A 166 -11.77 -7.71 16.91
CA VAL A 166 -10.32 -7.66 16.65
C VAL A 166 -9.81 -6.23 16.37
N TYR A 167 -10.52 -5.42 15.59
CA TYR A 167 -10.14 -4.01 15.41
C TYR A 167 -10.33 -3.21 16.69
N HIS A 168 -11.36 -3.53 17.50
CA HIS A 168 -11.54 -2.84 18.78
C HIS A 168 -10.48 -3.23 19.80
N ASP A 169 -10.06 -4.50 19.82
CA ASP A 169 -8.94 -4.96 20.65
C ASP A 169 -7.63 -4.32 20.19
N MET A 170 -7.37 -4.23 18.88
CA MET A 170 -6.19 -3.54 18.36
C MET A 170 -6.20 -2.02 18.61
N ASP A 171 -7.33 -1.34 18.37
CA ASP A 171 -7.46 0.11 18.63
C ASP A 171 -7.30 0.46 20.11
N THR A 172 -7.61 -0.48 21.02
CA THR A 172 -7.45 -0.28 22.48
C THR A 172 -6.09 -0.72 23.00
N ARG A 173 -5.43 -1.67 22.32
CA ARG A 173 -4.11 -2.19 22.68
C ARG A 173 -2.97 -1.34 22.10
N LEU A 174 -3.14 -0.83 20.89
CA LEU A 174 -2.10 -0.07 20.19
C LEU A 174 -2.14 1.41 20.55
N GLN A 175 -0.97 1.98 20.75
CA GLN A 175 -0.76 3.42 20.88
C GLN A 175 -0.20 3.95 19.56
N PHE A 176 -0.79 5.00 19.00
CA PHE A 176 -0.44 5.50 17.66
C PHE A 176 0.14 6.91 17.69
N GLY A 177 0.98 7.22 16.70
CA GLY A 177 1.50 8.58 16.49
C GLY A 177 2.50 9.01 17.56
N LEU A 178 3.20 8.05 18.17
CA LEU A 178 4.20 8.34 19.20
C LEU A 178 5.59 8.47 18.58
N PRO A 179 6.40 9.47 18.98
CA PRO A 179 7.80 9.54 18.57
C PRO A 179 8.59 8.35 19.11
N ILE A 180 9.75 8.08 18.52
CA ILE A 180 10.67 7.05 19.02
C ILE A 180 11.40 7.59 20.26
N PRO A 181 11.18 7.05 21.48
CA PRO A 181 11.62 7.70 22.71
C PRO A 181 13.08 7.38 23.05
N THR A 182 13.61 6.25 22.58
CA THR A 182 14.96 5.79 22.94
C THR A 182 15.73 5.28 21.72
N LEU A 183 17.06 5.29 21.84
CA LEU A 183 17.93 4.65 20.85
C LEU A 183 17.69 3.13 20.75
N GLY A 184 17.25 2.50 21.85
CA GLY A 184 16.87 1.09 21.85
C GLY A 184 15.68 0.83 20.93
N ASP A 185 14.63 1.64 21.04
CA ASP A 185 13.45 1.54 20.19
C ASP A 185 13.75 1.91 18.74
N LEU A 186 14.64 2.89 18.52
CA LEU A 186 15.12 3.23 17.18
C LEU A 186 15.75 2.03 16.47
N ASN A 187 16.57 1.26 17.20
CA ASN A 187 17.17 0.06 16.64
C ASN A 187 16.12 -1.00 16.30
N LYS A 188 15.12 -1.23 17.16
CA LYS A 188 14.02 -2.15 16.87
C LYS A 188 13.22 -1.72 15.64
N VAL A 189 12.93 -0.43 15.53
CA VAL A 189 12.23 0.14 14.38
C VAL A 189 13.01 -0.06 13.10
N TYR A 190 14.31 0.22 13.13
CA TYR A 190 15.19 -0.01 12.01
C TYR A 190 15.21 -1.49 11.59
N ASP A 191 15.27 -2.41 12.56
CA ASP A 191 15.34 -3.83 12.28
C ASP A 191 14.09 -4.32 11.51
N PHE A 192 12.88 -3.93 11.92
CA PHE A 192 11.68 -4.33 11.16
C PHE A 192 11.47 -3.51 9.87
N ASP A 193 11.99 -2.29 9.78
CA ASP A 193 11.99 -1.52 8.52
C ASP A 193 12.85 -2.20 7.45
N LEU A 194 14.04 -2.65 7.86
CA LEU A 194 14.94 -3.44 7.04
C LEU A 194 14.31 -4.76 6.61
N ASP A 195 13.60 -5.45 7.51
CA ASP A 195 12.87 -6.68 7.17
C ASP A 195 11.71 -6.43 6.18
N ALA A 196 11.04 -5.27 6.28
CA ALA A 196 9.90 -4.93 5.42
C ALA A 196 10.32 -4.58 3.98
N TYR A 197 11.44 -3.87 3.82
CA TYR A 197 11.92 -3.40 2.50
C TYR A 197 13.08 -4.19 1.92
N GLY A 198 13.76 -5.00 2.74
CA GLY A 198 15.03 -5.63 2.39
C GLY A 198 16.20 -4.62 2.32
N ALA A 199 17.42 -5.15 2.21
CA ALA A 199 18.65 -4.35 2.27
C ALA A 199 18.83 -3.32 1.14
N VAL A 200 18.16 -3.51 -0.01
CA VAL A 200 18.30 -2.63 -1.18
C VAL A 200 17.40 -1.40 -1.09
N GLY A 201 16.28 -1.49 -0.36
CA GLY A 201 15.27 -0.43 -0.30
C GLY A 201 15.32 0.45 0.96
N SER A 202 16.09 0.08 1.98
CA SER A 202 16.17 0.84 3.24
C SER A 202 17.42 1.71 3.29
N ILE A 203 17.29 2.90 3.89
CA ILE A 203 18.45 3.72 4.23
C ILE A 203 19.35 3.00 5.24
N GLY A 204 20.65 3.27 5.24
CA GLY A 204 21.55 2.68 6.23
C GLY A 204 21.21 3.11 7.66
N ARG A 205 21.49 2.25 8.65
CA ARG A 205 21.21 2.50 10.08
C ARG A 205 21.75 3.86 10.56
N ASP A 206 22.94 4.24 10.12
CA ASP A 206 23.56 5.52 10.49
C ASP A 206 22.75 6.72 9.96
N LEU A 207 22.23 6.62 8.75
CA LEU A 207 21.37 7.66 8.16
C LEU A 207 20.01 7.71 8.85
N PHE A 208 19.43 6.54 9.17
CA PHE A 208 18.19 6.44 9.95
C PHE A 208 18.34 7.12 11.32
N LYS A 209 19.47 6.88 12.00
CA LYS A 209 19.81 7.55 13.26
C LYS A 209 20.06 9.05 13.10
N GLU A 210 20.71 9.46 12.02
CA GLU A 210 20.93 10.86 11.71
C GLU A 210 19.60 11.62 11.54
N TRP A 211 18.63 11.04 10.84
CA TRP A 211 17.30 11.64 10.67
C TRP A 211 16.57 11.79 12.00
N TRP A 212 16.59 10.75 12.83
CA TRP A 212 15.97 10.78 14.15
C TRP A 212 16.61 11.84 15.06
N LEU A 213 17.95 11.96 15.06
CA LEU A 213 18.63 13.01 15.83
C LEU A 213 18.33 14.41 15.30
N ALA A 214 18.19 14.58 13.99
CA ALA A 214 17.89 15.87 13.37
C ALA A 214 16.46 16.35 13.67
N TYR A 215 15.50 15.42 13.73
CA TYR A 215 14.10 15.72 14.00
C TYR A 215 13.42 14.53 14.71
N PRO A 216 13.47 14.46 16.06
CA PRO A 216 12.98 13.29 16.82
C PRO A 216 11.49 12.98 16.65
N GLU A 217 10.67 14.00 16.33
CA GLU A 217 9.24 13.85 16.02
C GLU A 217 9.00 13.39 14.56
N GLY A 218 10.05 13.21 13.77
CA GLY A 218 9.94 12.85 12.34
C GLY A 218 9.62 11.39 12.10
N PHE A 219 9.91 10.51 13.05
CA PHE A 219 9.46 9.13 13.01
C PHE A 219 8.29 8.95 13.97
N LEU A 220 7.15 8.53 13.43
CA LEU A 220 5.93 8.31 14.20
C LEU A 220 5.55 6.84 14.15
N CYS A 221 5.45 6.24 15.33
CA CYS A 221 5.27 4.82 15.51
C CYS A 221 3.87 4.46 16.02
N ALA A 222 3.49 3.22 15.74
CA ALA A 222 2.49 2.49 16.50
C ALA A 222 3.21 1.54 17.47
N TYR A 223 2.78 1.52 18.73
CA TYR A 223 3.32 0.66 19.78
C TYR A 223 2.27 -0.31 20.28
N ASP A 224 2.69 -1.54 20.52
CA ASP A 224 1.95 -2.55 21.27
C ASP A 224 2.61 -2.70 22.66
N GLY A 225 2.05 -2.04 23.65
CA GLY A 225 2.74 -1.87 24.94
C GLY A 225 4.06 -1.11 24.75
N ALA A 226 5.19 -1.79 24.98
CA ALA A 226 6.54 -1.23 24.82
C ALA A 226 7.22 -1.63 23.50
N GLU A 227 6.53 -2.35 22.61
CA GLU A 227 7.13 -2.85 21.37
C GLU A 227 6.65 -2.03 20.18
N PRO A 228 7.56 -1.42 19.39
CA PRO A 228 7.17 -0.73 18.16
C PRO A 228 6.76 -1.77 17.11
N VAL A 229 5.60 -1.57 16.49
CA VAL A 229 5.03 -2.53 15.54
C VAL A 229 4.85 -1.95 14.14
N ALA A 230 4.80 -0.62 14.01
CA ALA A 230 4.83 0.06 12.72
C ALA A 230 5.43 1.47 12.86
N VAL A 231 5.97 2.00 11.76
CA VAL A 231 6.53 3.36 11.70
C VAL A 231 6.16 4.02 10.37
N THR A 232 6.04 5.34 10.40
CA THR A 232 6.11 6.17 9.20
C THR A 232 7.00 7.38 9.47
N GLY A 233 7.65 7.89 8.42
CA GLY A 233 8.51 9.06 8.52
C GLY A 233 7.87 10.30 7.88
N LEU A 234 7.97 11.45 8.54
CA LEU A 234 7.58 12.74 8.03
C LEU A 234 8.58 13.81 8.49
N PHE A 235 9.40 14.30 7.58
CA PHE A 235 10.53 15.19 7.90
C PHE A 235 10.37 16.55 7.25
N PRO A 236 10.61 17.66 7.97
CA PRO A 236 10.70 18.96 7.34
C PRO A 236 11.97 18.99 6.47
N VAL A 237 11.88 19.56 5.28
CA VAL A 237 13.01 19.65 4.33
C VAL A 237 13.06 21.05 3.71
N THR A 238 14.20 21.41 3.11
CA THR A 238 14.27 22.65 2.34
C THR A 238 13.53 22.53 1.01
N GLY A 239 13.01 23.65 0.50
CA GLY A 239 12.39 23.68 -0.83
C GLY A 239 13.36 23.32 -1.96
N GLN A 240 14.65 23.66 -1.79
CA GLN A 240 15.71 23.26 -2.72
C GLN A 240 15.84 21.73 -2.79
N TRP A 241 15.92 21.06 -1.64
CA TRP A 241 16.03 19.60 -1.61
C TRP A 241 14.76 18.95 -2.17
N ALA A 242 13.57 19.39 -1.78
CA ALA A 242 12.31 18.83 -2.28
C ALA A 242 12.18 18.97 -3.82
N GLY A 243 12.61 20.11 -4.37
CA GLY A 243 12.64 20.34 -5.82
C GLY A 243 13.64 19.42 -6.54
N ALA A 244 14.87 19.33 -6.03
CA ALA A 244 15.90 18.44 -6.56
C ALA A 244 15.49 16.96 -6.47
N PHE A 245 14.84 16.58 -5.37
CA PHE A 245 14.29 15.25 -5.17
C PHE A 245 13.23 14.93 -6.22
N VAL A 246 12.25 15.80 -6.44
CA VAL A 246 11.26 15.57 -7.51
C VAL A 246 11.91 15.44 -8.89
N ARG A 247 13.00 16.20 -9.17
CA ARG A 247 13.74 16.14 -10.45
C ARG A 247 14.74 14.99 -10.58
N ARG A 248 14.93 14.18 -9.55
CA ARG A 248 15.96 13.11 -9.48
C ARG A 248 17.40 13.59 -9.50
N GLU A 249 17.65 14.80 -9.05
CA GLU A 249 19.00 15.32 -8.83
C GLU A 249 19.59 14.86 -7.49
N VAL A 250 18.73 14.52 -6.53
CA VAL A 250 19.08 13.93 -5.23
C VAL A 250 18.14 12.77 -4.90
N SER A 251 18.49 11.95 -3.93
CA SER A 251 17.77 10.77 -3.45
C SER A 251 17.43 10.87 -1.95
N GLU A 252 16.74 9.89 -1.40
CA GLU A 252 16.58 9.78 0.06
C GLU A 252 17.93 9.73 0.78
N HIS A 253 18.94 9.08 0.21
CA HIS A 253 20.28 8.98 0.81
C HIS A 253 20.98 10.35 0.97
N ASP A 254 20.53 11.36 0.23
CA ASP A 254 21.05 12.72 0.27
C ASP A 254 20.30 13.62 1.28
N LEU A 255 19.24 13.13 1.92
CA LEU A 255 18.58 13.85 3.00
C LEU A 255 19.46 13.76 4.26
N ARG A 256 20.14 14.86 4.61
CA ARG A 256 21.06 14.93 5.75
C ARG A 256 20.57 15.93 6.80
N THR A 257 21.14 15.88 8.02
CA THR A 257 20.80 16.80 9.11
C THR A 257 20.73 18.28 8.69
N PRO A 258 21.66 18.84 7.89
CA PRO A 258 21.59 20.24 7.49
C PRO A 258 20.34 20.59 6.68
N VAL A 259 19.81 19.65 5.88
CA VAL A 259 18.58 19.87 5.09
C VAL A 259 17.35 19.90 5.99
N ILE A 260 17.30 19.00 6.99
CA ILE A 260 16.21 18.92 7.96
C ILE A 260 16.22 20.16 8.87
N ALA A 261 17.39 20.48 9.43
CA ALA A 261 17.57 21.60 10.36
C ALA A 261 17.37 22.99 9.72
N ALA A 262 17.68 23.14 8.43
CA ALA A 262 17.50 24.41 7.71
C ALA A 262 16.09 24.57 7.13
N SER A 263 15.17 23.64 7.38
CA SER A 263 13.80 23.76 6.87
C SER A 263 13.05 24.93 7.49
N ALA A 264 12.29 25.64 6.66
CA ALA A 264 11.34 26.67 7.09
C ALA A 264 9.93 26.10 7.38
N GLY A 265 9.75 24.77 7.37
CA GLY A 265 8.47 24.12 7.60
C GLY A 265 7.47 24.18 6.44
N HIS A 266 7.86 24.67 5.26
CA HIS A 266 6.97 24.77 4.09
C HIS A 266 7.07 23.58 3.13
N CYS A 267 8.11 22.76 3.28
CA CYS A 267 8.35 21.58 2.47
C CYS A 267 8.61 20.40 3.38
N TRP A 268 7.99 19.27 3.07
CA TRP A 268 8.00 18.07 3.88
C TRP A 268 8.29 16.85 3.02
N TYR A 269 9.03 15.91 3.59
CA TYR A 269 9.29 14.61 3.03
C TYR A 269 8.50 13.54 3.78
N PHE A 270 7.56 12.90 3.11
CA PHE A 270 6.83 11.75 3.64
C PHE A 270 7.59 10.48 3.24
N SER A 271 8.38 9.97 4.18
CA SER A 271 9.14 8.73 4.07
C SER A 271 8.22 7.52 4.28
N GLY A 272 8.71 6.33 3.92
CA GLY A 272 7.96 5.09 3.83
C GLY A 272 7.14 4.71 5.07
N ILE A 273 6.37 3.63 4.91
CA ILE A 273 5.57 3.04 5.98
C ILE A 273 5.95 1.57 6.08
N SER A 274 6.52 1.20 7.22
CA SER A 274 6.91 -0.18 7.52
C SER A 274 6.19 -0.70 8.76
N SER A 275 6.08 -2.01 8.84
CA SER A 275 5.51 -2.70 9.98
C SER A 275 6.17 -4.04 10.21
N SER A 276 6.24 -4.45 11.47
CA SER A 276 6.65 -5.79 11.85
C SER A 276 5.77 -6.85 11.19
N THR A 277 6.40 -7.94 10.74
CA THR A 277 5.72 -9.12 10.20
C THR A 277 4.84 -9.84 11.23
N SER A 278 5.04 -9.57 12.53
CA SER A 278 4.20 -10.08 13.60
C SER A 278 2.78 -9.49 13.60
N LEU A 279 2.58 -8.32 13.00
CA LEU A 279 1.26 -7.76 12.74
C LEU A 279 0.62 -8.51 11.57
N GLN A 280 -0.33 -9.39 11.86
CA GLN A 280 -1.19 -9.95 10.83
C GLN A 280 -2.09 -8.85 10.24
N GLY A 281 -1.59 -8.24 9.15
CA GLY A 281 -2.35 -7.33 8.30
C GLY A 281 -2.09 -5.86 8.55
N LEU A 282 -0.94 -5.34 8.12
CA LEU A 282 -0.64 -3.89 8.06
C LEU A 282 -1.83 -3.06 7.56
N HIS A 283 -2.59 -3.56 6.59
CA HIS A 283 -3.77 -2.90 6.05
C HIS A 283 -4.84 -2.52 7.09
N SER A 284 -4.93 -3.25 8.21
CA SER A 284 -5.88 -2.96 9.29
C SER A 284 -5.47 -1.76 10.13
N VAL A 285 -4.16 -1.61 10.40
CA VAL A 285 -3.57 -0.54 11.23
C VAL A 285 -3.11 0.66 10.44
N LEU A 286 -2.90 0.50 9.13
CA LEU A 286 -2.42 1.55 8.23
C LEU A 286 -3.26 2.84 8.29
N PRO A 287 -4.60 2.78 8.36
CA PRO A 287 -5.39 4.00 8.54
C PRO A 287 -5.14 4.69 9.87
N CYS A 288 -4.98 3.93 10.96
CA CYS A 288 -4.70 4.50 12.28
C CYS A 288 -3.31 5.15 12.31
N ILE A 289 -2.26 4.44 11.89
CA ILE A 289 -0.90 5.00 11.95
C ILE A 289 -0.78 6.27 11.10
N ILE A 290 -1.32 6.28 9.87
CA ILE A 290 -1.27 7.48 9.03
C ILE A 290 -2.16 8.58 9.61
N GLY A 291 -3.36 8.24 10.07
CA GLY A 291 -4.29 9.21 10.63
C GLY A 291 -3.73 9.93 11.87
N PHE A 292 -3.13 9.16 12.79
CA PHE A 292 -2.45 9.71 13.96
C PHE A 292 -1.16 10.44 13.61
N THR A 293 -0.44 10.01 12.57
CA THR A 293 0.73 10.75 12.05
C THR A 293 0.32 12.14 11.56
N LEU A 294 -0.73 12.21 10.75
CA LEU A 294 -1.27 13.49 10.27
C LEU A 294 -1.83 14.34 11.41
N LEU A 295 -2.51 13.72 12.39
CA LEU A 295 -2.99 14.44 13.58
C LEU A 295 -1.83 15.00 14.40
N ARG A 296 -0.78 14.21 14.64
CA ARG A 296 0.41 14.64 15.36
C ARG A 296 1.12 15.78 14.63
N TRP A 297 1.17 15.71 13.30
CA TRP A 297 1.66 16.82 12.49
C TRP A 297 0.85 18.11 12.69
N LEU A 298 -0.49 18.01 12.68
CA LEU A 298 -1.37 19.14 13.00
C LEU A 298 -1.17 19.68 14.43
N GLU A 299 -0.86 18.80 15.38
CA GLU A 299 -0.60 19.15 16.78
C GLU A 299 0.79 19.75 17.00
N ASN A 300 1.79 19.47 16.17
CA ASN A 300 3.16 19.96 16.40
C ASN A 300 3.44 21.31 15.71
N ASP A 301 2.73 21.65 14.62
CA ASP A 301 2.97 22.87 13.83
C ASP A 301 1.97 24.00 14.12
N TYR A 302 1.84 24.40 15.40
CA TYR A 302 0.88 25.45 15.83
C TYR A 302 1.08 26.82 15.18
N ASP A 303 2.28 27.12 14.69
CA ASP A 303 2.64 28.47 14.22
C ASP A 303 2.40 28.69 12.71
N LEU A 304 2.11 27.64 11.95
CA LEU A 304 1.82 27.78 10.51
C LEU A 304 0.39 28.28 10.30
N PRO A 305 0.16 29.35 9.52
CA PRO A 305 -1.17 29.78 9.15
C PRO A 305 -1.98 28.65 8.51
N LYS A 306 -3.25 28.48 8.92
CA LYS A 306 -4.09 27.37 8.44
C LYS A 306 -4.21 27.28 6.91
N ASP A 307 -4.10 28.42 6.23
CA ASP A 307 -4.22 28.56 4.77
C ASP A 307 -2.87 28.60 4.06
N GLN A 308 -1.76 28.48 4.79
CA GLN A 308 -0.44 28.37 4.20
C GLN A 308 -0.33 27.08 3.39
N ARG A 309 0.14 27.21 2.14
CA ARG A 309 0.42 26.07 1.28
C ARG A 309 1.74 25.41 1.67
N LEU A 310 1.67 24.11 1.87
CA LEU A 310 2.78 23.22 2.14
C LEU A 310 3.00 22.30 0.94
N GLN A 311 4.25 22.01 0.64
CA GLN A 311 4.63 20.99 -0.33
C GLN A 311 5.04 19.72 0.40
N VAL A 312 4.42 18.59 0.07
CA VAL A 312 4.83 17.26 0.53
C VAL A 312 5.37 16.49 -0.67
N VAL A 313 6.55 15.91 -0.54
CA VAL A 313 7.13 14.99 -1.54
C VAL A 313 7.31 13.61 -0.93
N ALA A 314 7.20 12.57 -1.75
CA ALA A 314 7.26 11.18 -1.32
C ALA A 314 7.83 10.29 -2.44
N GLU A 315 8.40 9.15 -2.07
CA GLU A 315 8.76 8.06 -2.99
C GLU A 315 7.88 6.84 -2.73
N ALA A 316 7.54 6.09 -3.77
CA ALA A 316 6.87 4.80 -3.61
C ALA A 316 7.47 3.73 -4.52
N ALA A 317 8.20 2.80 -3.90
CA ALA A 317 8.76 1.63 -4.56
C ALA A 317 7.68 0.58 -4.86
N SER A 318 6.80 0.30 -3.89
CA SER A 318 5.79 -0.77 -3.99
C SER A 318 4.50 -0.34 -4.71
N PRO A 319 3.78 -1.28 -5.36
CA PRO A 319 2.43 -1.04 -5.87
C PRO A 319 1.46 -0.49 -4.82
N GLU A 320 1.54 -0.99 -3.59
CA GLU A 320 0.70 -0.59 -2.46
C GLU A 320 0.97 0.86 -2.08
N GLY A 321 2.24 1.28 -2.00
CA GLY A 321 2.62 2.67 -1.73
C GLY A 321 2.15 3.62 -2.83
N LYS A 322 2.30 3.22 -4.10
CA LYS A 322 1.81 4.00 -5.26
C LYS A 322 0.30 4.19 -5.20
N HIS A 323 -0.42 3.12 -4.86
CA HIS A 323 -1.87 3.15 -4.69
C HIS A 323 -2.27 4.06 -3.52
N LEU A 324 -1.59 3.93 -2.38
CA LEU A 324 -1.83 4.72 -1.17
C LEU A 324 -1.73 6.22 -1.46
N LEU A 325 -0.59 6.66 -1.99
CA LEU A 325 -0.30 8.07 -2.27
C LEU A 325 -1.28 8.65 -3.29
N HIS A 326 -1.49 7.95 -4.41
CA HIS A 326 -2.32 8.47 -5.50
C HIS A 326 -3.81 8.41 -5.16
N LYS A 327 -4.32 7.27 -4.67
CA LYS A 327 -5.76 7.03 -4.51
C LYS A 327 -6.33 7.66 -3.24
N TYR A 328 -5.64 7.52 -2.11
CA TYR A 328 -6.17 7.94 -0.82
C TYR A 328 -5.73 9.33 -0.42
N PHE A 329 -4.51 9.71 -0.78
CA PHE A 329 -3.95 11.00 -0.42
C PHE A 329 -3.90 11.98 -1.59
N GLY A 330 -4.24 11.58 -2.81
CA GLY A 330 -4.31 12.51 -3.95
C GLY A 330 -2.96 13.16 -4.30
N PHE A 331 -1.85 12.46 -4.05
CA PHE A 331 -0.55 12.89 -4.53
C PHE A 331 -0.51 12.81 -6.05
N GLN A 332 0.14 13.78 -6.68
CA GLN A 332 0.38 13.80 -8.11
C GLN A 332 1.70 13.10 -8.41
N LEU A 333 1.72 12.27 -9.45
CA LEU A 333 2.95 11.70 -9.97
C LEU A 333 3.82 12.85 -10.51
N ALA A 334 4.98 13.05 -9.90
CA ALA A 334 5.89 14.13 -10.23
C ALA A 334 7.05 13.65 -11.14
N SER A 335 7.52 12.42 -10.93
CA SER A 335 8.44 11.73 -11.82
C SER A 335 8.15 10.22 -11.85
N PRO A 336 7.99 9.61 -13.04
CA PRO A 336 7.75 8.18 -13.17
C PRO A 336 8.95 7.37 -12.70
N ALA A 337 8.74 6.10 -12.33
CA ALA A 337 9.83 5.17 -12.08
C ALA A 337 10.68 4.97 -13.35
N ILE A 338 11.99 4.87 -13.20
CA ILE A 338 12.94 4.68 -14.32
C ILE A 338 13.37 3.21 -14.41
N SER A 339 13.59 2.58 -13.26
CA SER A 339 13.96 1.18 -13.12
C SER A 339 13.29 0.59 -11.87
N GLU A 340 13.50 -0.70 -11.60
CA GLU A 340 13.04 -1.35 -10.38
C GLU A 340 13.63 -0.69 -9.12
N ASP A 341 14.90 -0.28 -9.19
CA ASP A 341 15.61 0.41 -8.10
C ASP A 341 15.33 1.92 -8.03
N GLN A 342 14.67 2.48 -9.05
CA GLN A 342 14.37 3.92 -9.13
C GLN A 342 12.87 4.15 -9.09
N ALA A 343 12.34 4.09 -7.87
CA ALA A 343 10.93 4.23 -7.52
C ALA A 343 10.31 5.55 -8.00
N ALA A 344 8.98 5.56 -8.16
CA ALA A 344 8.24 6.72 -8.64
C ALA A 344 8.17 7.81 -7.55
N ARG A 345 8.30 9.08 -7.95
CA ARG A 345 8.26 10.23 -7.04
C ARG A 345 6.98 11.02 -7.19
N TYR A 346 6.46 11.43 -6.05
CA TYR A 346 5.17 12.06 -5.91
C TYR A 346 5.30 13.41 -5.23
N ARG A 347 4.35 14.30 -5.52
CA ARG A 347 4.22 15.59 -4.84
C ARG A 347 2.77 15.89 -4.53
N LYS A 348 2.53 16.62 -3.45
CA LYS A 348 1.23 17.18 -3.10
C LYS A 348 1.41 18.60 -2.59
N GLN A 349 0.53 19.48 -3.03
CA GLN A 349 0.35 20.79 -2.41
C GLN A 349 -0.86 20.68 -1.49
N ILE A 350 -0.73 21.09 -0.24
CA ILE A 350 -1.78 20.96 0.76
C ILE A 350 -1.68 22.07 1.80
N THR A 351 -2.78 22.50 2.39
CA THR A 351 -2.84 23.42 3.52
C THR A 351 -3.11 22.67 4.82
N MET A 352 -2.82 23.28 5.98
CA MET A 352 -3.17 22.67 7.28
C MET A 352 -4.67 22.41 7.40
N ARG A 353 -5.52 23.31 6.86
CA ARG A 353 -6.97 23.10 6.79
C ARG A 353 -7.36 21.88 5.95
N GLU A 354 -6.67 21.63 4.84
CA GLU A 354 -6.91 20.45 4.02
C GLU A 354 -6.41 19.17 4.70
N ILE A 355 -5.29 19.21 5.44
CA ILE A 355 -4.83 18.07 6.26
C ILE A 355 -5.89 17.74 7.31
N GLU A 356 -6.38 18.75 8.05
CA GLU A 356 -7.48 18.63 9.01
C GLU A 356 -8.72 18.00 8.34
N SER A 357 -9.09 18.47 7.14
CA SER A 357 -10.20 17.89 6.38
C SER A 357 -9.95 16.44 5.95
N VAL A 358 -8.72 16.07 5.57
CA VAL A 358 -8.37 14.67 5.22
C VAL A 358 -8.53 13.78 6.44
N VAL A 359 -7.99 14.19 7.58
CA VAL A 359 -8.09 13.46 8.85
C VAL A 359 -9.57 13.27 9.26
N LEU A 360 -10.39 14.31 9.12
CA LEU A 360 -11.79 14.30 9.56
C LEU A 360 -12.80 13.65 8.60
N LYS A 361 -12.48 13.57 7.30
CA LYS A 361 -13.46 13.21 6.26
C LYS A 361 -13.06 12.04 5.38
N THR A 362 -11.80 11.62 5.35
CA THR A 362 -11.39 10.52 4.49
C THR A 362 -11.93 9.19 5.03
N PRO A 363 -12.77 8.45 4.28
CA PRO A 363 -13.35 7.19 4.76
C PRO A 363 -12.31 6.11 5.12
N PHE A 364 -11.10 6.21 4.55
CA PHE A 364 -9.97 5.38 4.93
C PHE A 364 -9.58 5.61 6.41
N LEU A 365 -9.32 6.87 6.80
CA LEU A 365 -8.89 7.22 8.17
C LEU A 365 -10.00 7.08 9.20
N MET A 366 -11.26 7.33 8.80
CA MET A 366 -12.44 7.15 9.66
C MET A 366 -12.68 5.70 10.11
N ARG A 367 -11.92 4.73 9.59
CA ARG A 367 -11.90 3.35 10.11
C ARG A 367 -11.26 3.27 11.50
N CYS A 368 -10.40 4.23 11.85
CA CYS A 368 -9.76 4.31 13.15
C CYS A 368 -10.70 5.01 14.14
N ARG A 369 -11.29 4.26 15.07
CA ARG A 369 -12.28 4.82 16.01
C ARG A 369 -11.64 5.79 17.00
N GLU A 370 -10.43 5.45 17.44
CA GLU A 370 -9.69 6.25 18.39
C GLU A 370 -9.33 7.63 17.80
N LEU A 371 -9.00 7.67 16.52
CA LEU A 371 -8.79 8.92 15.78
C LEU A 371 -10.08 9.76 15.73
N ALA A 372 -11.22 9.14 15.40
CA ALA A 372 -12.52 9.83 15.38
C ALA A 372 -12.92 10.37 16.76
N ARG A 373 -12.70 9.60 17.82
CA ARG A 373 -12.96 9.98 19.21
C ARG A 373 -12.12 11.18 19.65
N ARG A 374 -10.82 11.17 19.34
CA ARG A 374 -9.90 12.28 19.68
C ARG A 374 -10.29 13.58 18.96
N LEU A 375 -10.93 13.47 17.80
CA LEU A 375 -11.45 14.60 17.03
C LEU A 375 -12.86 15.05 17.46
N GLY A 376 -13.45 14.45 18.51
CA GLY A 376 -14.72 14.88 19.10
C GLY A 376 -15.98 14.46 18.33
N LYS A 377 -15.94 13.32 17.64
CA LYS A 377 -17.12 12.68 17.03
C LYS A 377 -17.56 11.43 17.77
#